data_AF-A0A7D5BGN1-F1
#
_entry.id   AF-A0A7D5BGN1-F1
#
_cell.length_a   1.000
_cell.length_b   1.000
_cell.length_c   1.000
_cell.angle_alpha   90.00
_cell.angle_beta   90.00
_cell.angle_gamma   90.00
#
_symmetry.space_group_name_H-M   'P 1'
#
loop_
_entity.id
_entity.type
_entity.pdbx_description
1 polymer ?
#
loop_
_entity_poly.entity_id
_entity_poly.type
_entity_poly.pdbx_seq_one_letter_code
_entity_poly.pdbx_strand_id
1 'polypeptide(L)' 'MARTHSKTSHNTPTPQMPESLARNASVSHRNGPTHEQIARRAYELFVSRGGGHGQHEQDWAQAERELKLGR' A
#
# COMPACT_ATOMS: atom_id res chain seq x y z
N MET A 1 16.25 -38.95 35.86
CA MET A 1 15.58 -37.63 35.86
C MET A 1 16.07 -36.86 34.62
N ALA A 2 15.13 -36.35 33.80
CA ALA A 2 15.23 -35.37 32.68
C ALA A 2 16.36 -35.55 31.62
N ARG A 3 16.15 -35.92 30.34
CA ARG A 3 15.51 -35.20 29.21
C ARG A 3 15.91 -33.71 29.12
N THR A 4 16.35 -33.06 28.05
CA THR A 4 16.71 -33.35 26.66
C THR A 4 17.08 -31.99 25.97
N HIS A 5 17.83 -32.03 24.85
CA HIS A 5 17.96 -31.07 23.73
C HIS A 5 18.85 -29.79 23.83
N SER A 6 19.95 -29.79 23.07
CA SER A 6 20.64 -28.60 22.55
C SER A 6 19.87 -28.02 21.36
N LYS A 7 19.36 -26.80 21.45
CA LYS A 7 18.78 -26.10 20.29
C LYS A 7 18.68 -24.61 20.54
N THR A 8 19.56 -23.83 19.92
CA THR A 8 19.21 -22.49 19.40
C THR A 8 20.16 -22.18 18.26
N SER A 9 19.80 -22.68 17.08
CA SER A 9 20.25 -22.13 15.80
C SER A 9 19.58 -20.75 15.67
N HIS A 10 20.36 -19.68 15.79
CA HIS A 10 19.88 -18.32 15.58
C HIS A 10 19.73 -18.10 14.07
N ASN A 11 18.58 -18.53 13.54
CA ASN A 11 18.13 -18.18 12.20
C ASN A 11 17.92 -16.67 12.17
N THR A 12 18.77 -15.96 11.44
CA THR A 12 18.62 -14.54 11.10
C THR A 12 17.32 -14.35 10.31
N PRO A 13 16.29 -13.63 10.81
CA PRO A 13 15.28 -13.12 9.92
C PRO A 13 15.87 -11.89 9.23
N THR A 14 16.30 -12.08 7.98
CA THR A 14 16.48 -11.00 7.01
C THR A 14 15.29 -10.04 7.12
N PRO A 15 15.48 -8.71 7.21
CA PRO A 15 14.39 -7.77 7.09
C PRO A 15 13.88 -7.82 5.65
N GLN A 16 12.94 -8.74 5.41
CA GLN A 16 12.09 -8.75 4.24
C GLN A 16 11.25 -7.48 4.33
N MET A 17 11.78 -6.43 3.69
CA MET A 17 10.97 -5.36 3.14
C MET A 17 9.75 -6.02 2.52
N PRO A 18 8.51 -5.64 2.90
CA PRO A 18 7.33 -6.34 2.42
C PRO A 18 7.24 -6.20 0.90
N GLU A 19 7.66 -7.25 0.20
CA GLU A 19 7.41 -7.50 -1.23
C GLU A 19 5.92 -7.87 -1.45
N SER A 20 5.03 -7.28 -0.66
CA SER A 20 3.58 -7.42 -0.75
C SER A 20 2.92 -6.23 -1.43
N LEU A 21 3.68 -5.22 -1.86
CA LEU A 21 3.17 -4.06 -2.62
C LEU A 21 3.20 -4.25 -4.15
N ALA A 22 3.80 -5.33 -4.67
CA ALA A 22 4.11 -5.46 -6.09
C ALA A 22 3.19 -6.42 -6.88
N ARG A 23 2.25 -7.15 -6.25
CA ARG A 23 1.55 -8.26 -6.93
C ARG A 23 0.10 -8.02 -7.31
N ASN A 24 -0.46 -6.82 -7.12
CA ASN A 24 -1.86 -6.59 -7.48
C ASN A 24 -2.11 -5.30 -8.29
N ALA A 25 -1.11 -4.86 -9.05
CA ALA A 25 -1.23 -3.71 -9.96
C ALA A 25 -1.96 -4.01 -11.28
N SER A 26 -2.62 -5.17 -11.43
CA SER A 26 -3.13 -5.60 -12.74
C SER A 26 -4.48 -6.32 -12.70
N VAL A 27 -5.29 -6.11 -11.67
CA VAL A 27 -6.71 -6.46 -11.78
C VAL A 27 -7.44 -5.23 -12.33
N SER A 28 -7.44 -5.14 -13.66
CA SER A 28 -8.38 -4.33 -14.43
C SER A 28 -9.80 -4.71 -14.02
N HIS A 29 -10.31 -4.06 -12.99
CA HIS A 29 -11.70 -4.21 -12.61
C HIS A 29 -12.52 -3.41 -13.63
N ARG A 30 -13.26 -4.14 -14.46
CA ARG A 30 -14.27 -3.59 -15.39
C ARG A 30 -15.44 -2.87 -14.70
N ASN A 31 -15.27 -2.51 -13.42
CA ASN A 31 -16.24 -1.91 -12.50
C ASN A 31 -15.60 -0.76 -11.70
N GLY A 32 -15.14 0.28 -12.39
CA GLY A 32 -14.70 1.55 -11.77
C GLY A 32 -13.52 1.47 -10.79
N PRO A 33 -13.01 2.63 -10.34
CA PRO A 33 -11.96 2.69 -9.33
C PRO A 33 -12.48 2.29 -7.95
N THR A 34 -11.74 1.44 -7.26
CA THR A 34 -12.06 1.03 -5.88
C THR A 34 -11.64 2.11 -4.88
N HIS A 35 -12.30 2.15 -3.72
CA HIS A 35 -11.98 3.09 -2.65
C HIS A 35 -10.51 3.01 -2.21
N GLU A 36 -9.92 1.82 -2.13
CA GLU A 36 -8.49 1.66 -1.80
C GLU A 36 -7.57 2.26 -2.87
N GLN A 37 -7.90 2.12 -4.16
CA GLN A 37 -7.12 2.75 -5.23
C GLN A 37 -7.20 4.27 -5.13
N ILE A 38 -8.39 4.81 -4.86
CA ILE A 38 -8.60 6.24 -4.68
C ILE A 38 -7.81 6.75 -3.47
N ALA A 39 -7.90 6.05 -2.33
CA ALA A 39 -7.18 6.41 -1.11
C ALA A 39 -5.65 6.42 -1.32
N ARG A 40 -5.12 5.40 -1.99
CA ARG A 40 -3.69 5.35 -2.33
C ARG A 40 -3.28 6.53 -3.21
N ARG A 41 -4.06 6.82 -4.25
CA ARG A 41 -3.77 7.93 -5.17
C ARG A 41 -3.91 9.29 -4.49
N ALA A 42 -4.90 9.47 -3.64
CA ALA A 42 -5.08 10.69 -2.86
C ALA A 42 -3.92 10.91 -1.87
N TYR A 43 -3.43 9.83 -1.25
CA TYR A 43 -2.24 9.90 -0.40
C TYR A 43 -0.98 10.30 -1.17
N GLU A 44 -0.78 9.76 -2.39
CA GLU A 44 0.33 10.19 -3.26
C GLU A 44 0.27 11.69 -3.58
N LEU A 45 -0.93 12.21 -3.89
CA LEU A 45 -1.16 13.64 -4.12
C LEU A 45 -0.86 14.46 -2.85
N PHE A 46 -1.34 14.00 -1.68
CA PHE A 46 -1.07 14.60 -0.38
C PHE A 46 0.42 14.70 -0.06
N VAL A 47 1.19 13.64 -0.33
CA VAL A 47 2.64 13.63 -0.10
C VAL A 47 3.35 14.53 -1.10
N SER A 48 2.97 14.48 -2.39
CA SER A 48 3.57 15.27 -3.46
C SER A 48 3.46 16.78 -3.22
N ARG A 49 2.34 17.24 -2.65
CA ARG A 49 2.14 18.65 -2.28
C ARG A 49 2.84 19.08 -0.98
N GLY A 50 3.50 18.17 -0.25
CA GLY A 50 4.15 18.47 1.02
C GLY A 50 3.24 18.35 2.26
N GLY A 51 2.15 17.60 2.18
CA GLY A 51 1.38 17.20 3.36
C GLY A 51 0.47 18.28 3.97
N GLY A 52 0.03 19.26 3.16
CA GLY A 52 -0.88 20.31 3.62
C GLY A 52 -2.22 19.75 4.14
N HIS A 53 -2.60 20.13 5.36
CA HIS A 53 -3.92 19.84 5.92
C HIS A 53 -5.02 20.64 5.21
N GLY A 54 -6.25 20.10 5.20
CA GLY A 54 -7.44 20.78 4.65
C GLY A 54 -7.72 20.56 3.15
N GLN A 55 -6.83 19.89 2.42
CA GLN A 55 -7.03 19.64 0.99
C GLN A 55 -7.20 18.13 0.67
N HIS A 56 -7.53 17.32 1.69
CA HIS A 56 -7.72 15.87 1.55
C HIS A 56 -8.95 15.54 0.67
N GLU A 57 -10.03 16.30 0.77
CA GLU A 57 -11.20 16.16 -0.11
C GLU A 57 -10.87 16.47 -1.57
N GLN A 58 -9.98 17.45 -1.80
CA GLN A 58 -9.52 17.79 -3.15
C GLN A 58 -8.63 16.69 -3.74
N ASP A 59 -7.68 16.14 -2.96
CA ASP A 59 -6.88 14.99 -3.40
C ASP A 59 -7.75 13.78 -3.70
N TRP A 60 -8.76 13.55 -2.87
CA TRP A 60 -9.70 12.45 -3.04
C TRP A 60 -10.46 12.58 -4.36
N ALA A 61 -11.09 13.73 -4.60
CA ALA A 61 -11.83 13.99 -5.85
C ALA A 61 -10.92 13.94 -7.09
N GLN A 62 -9.68 14.42 -6.97
CA GLN A 62 -8.68 14.34 -8.03
C GLN A 62 -8.28 12.89 -8.32
N ALA A 63 -8.01 12.10 -7.28
CA ALA A 63 -7.69 10.68 -7.38
C ALA A 63 -8.81 9.88 -8.04
N GLU A 64 -10.06 10.09 -7.64
CA GLU A 64 -11.23 9.47 -8.29
C GLU A 64 -11.28 9.77 -9.78
N ARG A 65 -11.05 11.04 -10.14
CA ARG A 65 -11.06 11.48 -11.54
C ARG A 65 -9.94 10.84 -12.34
N GLU A 66 -8.72 10.80 -11.82
CA GLU A 66 -7.57 10.21 -12.51
C GLU A 66 -7.77 8.71 -12.75
N LEU A 67 -8.21 7.98 -11.72
CA LEU A 67 -8.45 6.54 -11.84
C LEU A 67 -9.65 6.22 -12.73
N LYS A 68 -10.67 7.09 -12.77
CA LYS A 68 -11.81 6.95 -13.69
C LYS A 68 -11.43 7.28 -15.14
N LEU A 69 -10.47 8.18 -15.36
CA LEU A 69 -9.96 8.51 -16.69
C LEU A 69 -8.96 7.46 -17.23
N GLY A 70 -8.44 6.58 -16.37
CA GLY A 70 -7.44 5.57 -16.74
C GLY A 70 -6.05 6.16 -17.00
N ARG A 71 -5.71 7.26 -16.32
CA ARG A 71 -4.39 7.92 -16.40
C ARG A 71 -3.41 7.35 -15.40
#